data_AF-A0A4U6DAF7-F1
#
_entry.id   AF-A0A4U6DAF7-F1
#
_cell.length_a   1.000
_cell.length_b   1.000
_cell.length_c   1.000
_cell.angle_alpha   90.00
_cell.angle_beta   90.00
_cell.angle_gamma   90.00
#
_symmetry.space_group_name_H-M   'P 1'
#
loop_
_entity.id
_entity.type
_entity.pdbx_description
1 polymer ?
#
loop_
_entity_poly.entity_id
_entity_poly.type
_entity_poly.pdbx_seq_one_letter_code
_entity_poly.pdbx_strand_id
1 'polypeptide(L)'
;MNDKSFYQDLNDEERRFFDLYKLNNPYEGKVAFAEELNTMLREKRCIDFTWQKAAKVLDSIISKHKNEFKVCLYRATLDKFLIPFIKDGIFVDLGFMSTSRKKSAIFRHYGSANKGTPALLIITCPVGTNMAPLEGNEFSDPREQEILLGREHKFKIIRECLSYDKKEIAEIVGFGKVEHTKIKIYEMELMVDKC
;
A
#
# COMPACT_ATOMS: atom_id res chain seq x y z
N MET A 1 18.44 -0.93 9.46
CA MET A 1 19.26 -1.43 8.34
C MET A 1 19.11 -0.49 7.13
N ASN A 2 20.03 -0.52 6.15
CA ASN A 2 20.02 0.35 4.96
C ASN A 2 19.17 -0.29 3.85
N ASP A 3 18.11 0.36 3.36
CA ASP A 3 17.17 -0.20 2.37
C ASP A 3 17.86 -0.72 1.09
N LYS A 4 19.04 -0.19 0.75
CA LYS A 4 19.88 -0.70 -0.36
C LYS A 4 20.36 -2.14 -0.18
N SER A 5 20.50 -2.64 1.04
CA SER A 5 20.90 -4.04 1.25
C SER A 5 19.76 -5.00 0.95
N PHE A 6 18.50 -4.61 1.19
CA PHE A 6 17.35 -5.49 0.99
C PHE A 6 17.20 -5.94 -0.47
N TYR A 7 17.23 -5.00 -1.42
CA TYR A 7 17.11 -5.34 -2.85
C TYR A 7 18.29 -6.20 -3.35
N GLN A 8 19.48 -6.02 -2.78
CA GLN A 8 20.67 -6.81 -3.11
C GLN A 8 20.57 -8.27 -2.65
N ASP A 9 19.76 -8.56 -1.63
CA ASP A 9 19.54 -9.91 -1.11
C ASP A 9 18.44 -10.69 -1.86
N LEU A 10 17.77 -10.05 -2.82
CA LEU A 10 16.78 -10.70 -3.69
C LEU A 10 17.46 -11.51 -4.80
N ASN A 11 16.91 -12.67 -5.13
CA ASN A 11 17.33 -13.41 -6.33
C ASN A 11 16.76 -12.77 -7.61
N ASP A 12 17.19 -13.23 -8.79
CA ASP A 12 16.80 -12.64 -10.08
C ASP A 12 15.28 -12.64 -10.32
N GLU A 13 14.59 -13.70 -9.90
CA GLU A 13 13.14 -13.80 -10.02
C GLU A 13 12.41 -12.83 -9.08
N GLU A 14 12.88 -12.73 -7.84
CA GLU A 14 12.33 -11.80 -6.85
C GLU A 14 12.53 -10.35 -7.27
N ARG A 15 13.73 -9.98 -7.76
CA ARG A 15 14.00 -8.62 -8.27
C ARG A 15 13.07 -8.28 -9.42
N ARG A 16 12.87 -9.22 -10.37
CA ARG A 16 11.95 -9.02 -11.49
C ARG A 16 10.54 -8.68 -11.01
N PHE A 17 9.97 -9.45 -10.09
CA PHE A 17 8.60 -9.21 -9.61
C PHE A 17 8.49 -8.01 -8.67
N PHE A 18 9.54 -7.72 -7.89
CA PHE A 18 9.67 -6.49 -7.13
C PHE A 18 9.59 -5.27 -8.06
N ASP A 19 10.40 -5.25 -9.12
CA ASP A 19 10.46 -4.13 -10.07
C ASP A 19 9.16 -3.98 -10.86
N LEU A 20 8.54 -5.09 -11.29
CA LEU A 20 7.21 -5.08 -11.92
C LEU A 20 6.16 -4.42 -11.01
N TYR A 21 6.18 -4.76 -9.72
CA TYR A 21 5.25 -4.18 -8.75
C TYR A 21 5.53 -2.70 -8.47
N LYS A 22 6.79 -2.34 -8.16
CA LYS A 22 7.19 -0.95 -7.84
C LYS A 22 6.96 0.00 -9.00
N LEU A 23 7.39 -0.38 -10.21
CA LEU A 23 7.25 0.47 -11.39
C LEU A 23 5.84 0.42 -11.98
N ASN A 24 5.00 -0.50 -11.49
CA ASN A 24 3.68 -0.81 -12.05
C ASN A 24 3.74 -1.05 -13.57
N ASN A 25 4.84 -1.65 -14.03
CA ASN A 25 5.12 -1.87 -15.45
C ASN A 25 4.07 -2.80 -16.07
N PRO A 26 3.79 -2.67 -17.39
CA PRO A 26 2.92 -3.60 -18.07
C PRO A 26 3.43 -5.04 -17.92
N TYR A 27 2.56 -5.94 -17.45
CA TYR A 27 2.82 -7.37 -17.42
C TYR A 27 1.99 -8.05 -18.49
N GLU A 28 2.63 -9.00 -19.19
CA GLU A 28 2.07 -9.65 -20.39
C GLU A 28 1.61 -8.64 -21.46
N GLY A 29 2.24 -7.47 -21.49
CA GLY A 29 2.10 -6.45 -22.52
C GLY A 29 0.79 -5.66 -22.52
N LYS A 30 -0.05 -5.76 -21.48
CA LYS A 30 -1.42 -5.20 -21.54
C LYS A 30 -1.88 -4.41 -20.32
N VAL A 31 -1.44 -4.75 -19.12
CA VAL A 31 -2.02 -4.23 -17.87
C VAL A 31 -0.95 -3.86 -16.87
N ALA A 32 -1.19 -2.79 -16.12
CA ALA A 32 -0.28 -2.34 -15.07
C ALA A 32 -0.25 -3.39 -13.95
N PHE A 33 0.93 -3.97 -13.69
CA PHE A 33 1.06 -5.21 -12.93
C PHE A 33 0.48 -5.14 -11.51
N ALA A 34 0.82 -4.11 -10.73
CA ALA A 34 0.37 -3.98 -9.36
C ALA A 34 -1.13 -3.66 -9.28
N GLU A 35 -1.65 -2.89 -10.23
CA GLU A 35 -3.08 -2.59 -10.33
C GLU A 35 -3.89 -3.85 -10.63
N GLU A 36 -3.51 -4.60 -11.67
CA GLU A 36 -4.23 -5.80 -12.09
C GLU A 36 -4.16 -6.90 -11.02
N LEU A 37 -2.97 -7.19 -10.49
CA LEU A 37 -2.79 -8.21 -9.45
C LEU A 37 -3.67 -7.92 -8.24
N ASN A 38 -3.62 -6.69 -7.72
CA ASN A 38 -4.42 -6.33 -6.56
C ASN A 38 -5.92 -6.31 -6.84
N THR A 39 -6.32 -5.99 -8.08
CA THR A 39 -7.73 -6.06 -8.49
C THR A 39 -8.20 -7.51 -8.52
N MET A 40 -7.43 -8.42 -9.14
CA MET A 40 -7.74 -9.85 -9.15
C MET A 40 -7.87 -10.43 -7.73
N LEU A 41 -6.96 -10.06 -6.83
CA LEU A 41 -6.99 -10.51 -5.43
C LEU A 41 -8.23 -10.00 -4.69
N ARG A 42 -8.54 -8.69 -4.81
CA ARG A 42 -9.69 -8.07 -4.12
C ARG A 42 -11.03 -8.55 -4.65
N GLU A 43 -11.13 -8.81 -5.94
CA GLU A 43 -12.34 -9.35 -6.58
C GLU A 43 -12.43 -10.88 -6.47
N LYS A 44 -11.42 -11.54 -5.87
CA LYS A 44 -11.29 -13.01 -5.80
C LYS A 44 -11.42 -13.67 -7.18
N ARG A 45 -10.92 -13.00 -8.22
CA ARG A 45 -10.88 -13.56 -9.58
C ARG A 45 -9.99 -14.79 -9.58
N CYS A 46 -10.35 -15.79 -10.41
CA CYS A 46 -9.47 -16.90 -10.67
C CYS A 46 -8.22 -16.37 -11.37
N ILE A 47 -7.09 -16.42 -10.68
CA ILE A 47 -5.78 -16.08 -11.23
C ILE A 47 -5.16 -17.34 -11.82
N ASP A 48 -4.60 -17.23 -13.03
CA ASP A 48 -3.87 -18.33 -13.65
C ASP A 48 -2.57 -18.65 -12.89
N PHE A 49 -1.86 -19.68 -13.34
CA PHE A 49 -0.61 -20.10 -12.72
C PHE A 49 0.46 -18.98 -12.68
N THR A 50 0.49 -18.11 -13.69
CA THR A 50 1.46 -17.02 -13.80
C THR A 50 1.22 -15.98 -12.70
N TRP A 51 -0.01 -15.51 -12.54
CA TRP A 51 -0.36 -14.53 -11.52
C TRP A 51 -0.32 -15.12 -10.10
N GLN A 52 -0.63 -16.42 -9.94
CA GLN A 52 -0.43 -17.13 -8.66
C GLN A 52 1.04 -17.17 -8.28
N LYS A 53 1.92 -17.49 -9.24
CA LYS A 53 3.37 -17.50 -9.01
C LYS A 53 3.85 -16.10 -8.62
N ALA A 54 3.39 -15.08 -9.33
CA ALA A 54 3.72 -13.69 -9.05
C ALA A 54 3.35 -13.27 -7.61
N ALA A 55 2.13 -13.59 -7.17
CA ALA A 55 1.69 -13.34 -5.79
C ALA A 55 2.58 -14.06 -4.75
N LYS A 56 2.89 -15.34 -4.98
CA LYS A 56 3.75 -16.13 -4.08
C LYS A 56 5.17 -15.58 -3.99
N VAL A 57 5.73 -15.08 -5.09
CA VAL A 57 7.05 -14.44 -5.08
C VAL A 57 7.02 -13.16 -4.25
N LEU A 58 5.98 -12.33 -4.38
CA LEU A 58 5.82 -11.14 -3.53
C LEU A 58 5.64 -11.49 -2.05
N ASP A 59 4.86 -12.54 -1.73
CA ASP A 59 4.75 -13.05 -0.37
C ASP A 59 6.13 -13.45 0.20
N SER A 60 6.94 -14.15 -0.61
CA SER A 60 8.33 -14.53 -0.26
C SER A 60 9.18 -13.30 0.03
N ILE A 61 9.18 -12.30 -0.86
CA ILE A 61 9.94 -11.05 -0.69
C ILE A 61 9.57 -10.36 0.63
N ILE A 62 8.27 -10.23 0.91
CA ILE A 62 7.77 -9.57 2.13
C ILE A 62 8.17 -10.35 3.38
N SER A 63 8.18 -11.68 3.32
CA SER A 63 8.57 -12.53 4.46
C SER A 63 10.03 -12.43 4.87
N LYS A 64 10.91 -11.94 3.98
CA LYS A 64 12.36 -11.80 4.24
C LYS A 64 12.69 -10.63 5.18
N HIS A 65 11.78 -9.70 5.39
CA HIS A 65 12.05 -8.51 6.19
C HIS A 65 10.93 -8.24 7.20
N LYS A 66 11.34 -8.01 8.45
CA LYS A 66 10.48 -7.62 9.56
C LYS A 66 10.93 -6.27 10.11
N ASN A 67 10.00 -5.42 10.50
CA ASN A 67 10.36 -4.21 11.22
C ASN A 67 10.84 -4.52 12.65
N GLU A 68 11.90 -3.84 13.07
CA GLU A 68 12.49 -3.96 14.40
C GLU A 68 11.81 -3.06 15.45
N PHE A 69 11.04 -2.08 14.99
CA PHE A 69 10.36 -1.09 15.83
C PHE A 69 8.92 -0.89 15.35
N LYS A 70 8.05 -0.36 16.21
CA LYS A 70 6.69 0.05 15.85
C LYS A 70 6.77 1.13 14.76
N VAL A 71 6.06 0.95 13.65
CA VAL A 71 6.10 1.85 12.49
C VAL A 71 4.72 2.43 12.23
N CYS A 72 4.66 3.72 11.88
CA CYS A 72 3.47 4.35 11.30
C CYS A 72 3.64 4.45 9.78
N LEU A 73 2.65 3.99 9.03
CA LEU A 73 2.60 4.02 7.58
C LEU A 73 1.38 4.84 7.12
N TYR A 74 1.49 5.44 5.94
CA TYR A 74 0.48 6.31 5.34
C TYR A 74 0.12 5.79 3.96
N ARG A 75 -1.18 5.83 3.62
CA ARG A 75 -1.64 5.50 2.26
C ARG A 75 -2.76 6.44 1.83
N ALA A 76 -2.60 6.98 0.63
CA ALA A 76 -3.65 7.67 -0.09
C ALA A 76 -4.51 6.66 -0.87
N THR A 77 -5.83 6.82 -0.82
CA THR A 77 -6.80 5.99 -1.56
C THR A 77 -8.13 6.72 -1.69
N LEU A 78 -9.19 6.03 -2.12
CA LEU A 78 -10.55 6.50 -2.09
C LEU A 78 -11.38 5.66 -1.13
N ASP A 79 -12.29 6.32 -0.43
CA ASP A 79 -13.19 5.71 0.55
C ASP A 79 -13.99 4.53 -0.02
N LYS A 80 -14.50 4.70 -1.24
CA LYS A 80 -15.28 3.68 -1.97
C LYS A 80 -14.53 2.36 -2.19
N PHE A 81 -13.19 2.37 -2.19
CA PHE A 81 -12.38 1.16 -2.34
C PHE A 81 -12.16 0.42 -1.03
N LEU A 82 -12.44 1.05 0.11
CA LEU A 82 -12.28 0.48 1.44
C LEU A 82 -13.58 -0.14 1.95
N ILE A 83 -14.70 0.60 1.79
CA ILE A 83 -16.02 0.25 2.33
C ILE A 83 -16.42 -1.22 2.12
N PRO A 84 -16.28 -1.82 0.92
CA PRO A 84 -16.68 -3.21 0.70
C PRO A 84 -15.95 -4.23 1.57
N PHE A 85 -14.79 -3.86 2.12
CA PHE A 85 -13.93 -4.72 2.92
C PHE A 85 -13.88 -4.33 4.41
N ILE A 86 -14.73 -3.38 4.83
CA ILE A 86 -14.88 -3.00 6.24
C ILE A 86 -16.10 -3.73 6.81
N LYS A 87 -15.87 -4.52 7.87
CA LYS A 87 -16.94 -5.18 8.62
C LYS A 87 -16.62 -5.16 10.11
N ASP A 88 -17.59 -4.77 10.93
CA ASP A 88 -17.49 -4.77 12.41
C ASP A 88 -16.24 -4.02 12.93
N GLY A 89 -15.90 -2.88 12.30
CA GLY A 89 -14.72 -2.07 12.65
C GLY A 89 -13.38 -2.66 12.22
N ILE A 90 -13.38 -3.70 11.37
CA ILE A 90 -12.19 -4.34 10.83
C ILE A 90 -12.16 -4.14 9.31
N PHE A 91 -11.07 -3.61 8.79
CA PHE A 91 -10.76 -3.56 7.37
C PHE A 91 -9.88 -4.75 6.98
N VAL A 92 -10.21 -5.45 5.89
CA VAL A 92 -9.40 -6.56 5.36
C VAL A 92 -8.92 -6.22 3.95
N ASP A 93 -7.63 -5.93 3.77
CA ASP A 93 -7.08 -5.78 2.41
C ASP A 93 -6.70 -7.15 1.85
N LEU A 94 -7.44 -7.62 0.86
CA LEU A 94 -7.15 -8.89 0.19
C LEU A 94 -5.97 -8.79 -0.79
N GLY A 95 -5.58 -7.57 -1.19
CA GLY A 95 -4.43 -7.33 -2.05
C GLY A 95 -3.19 -6.94 -1.25
N PHE A 96 -2.08 -6.74 -1.95
CA PHE A 96 -0.90 -6.09 -1.40
C PHE A 96 -1.16 -4.59 -1.24
N MET A 97 -0.57 -3.99 -0.21
CA MET A 97 -0.78 -2.58 0.11
C MET A 97 0.53 -1.81 0.09
N SER A 98 0.67 -0.98 -0.95
CA SER A 98 1.71 0.05 -1.02
C SER A 98 1.41 1.17 -0.01
N THR A 99 2.39 1.53 0.79
CA THR A 99 2.29 2.55 1.84
C THR A 99 3.59 3.36 1.90
N SER A 100 3.61 4.47 2.64
CA SER A 100 4.82 5.25 2.86
C SER A 100 5.05 5.54 4.34
N ARG A 101 6.32 5.65 4.77
CA ARG A 101 6.67 6.18 6.09
C ARG A 101 6.50 7.70 6.22
N LYS A 102 6.33 8.41 5.10
CA LYS A 102 6.20 9.87 5.04
C LYS A 102 4.81 10.28 4.58
N LYS A 103 4.06 10.95 5.46
CA LYS A 103 2.77 11.57 5.11
C LYS A 103 2.89 12.50 3.89
N SER A 104 4.02 13.17 3.70
CA SER A 104 4.21 14.07 2.55
C SER A 104 4.43 13.38 1.21
N ALA A 105 4.84 12.10 1.20
CA ALA A 105 5.06 11.37 -0.03
C ALA A 105 3.74 11.02 -0.73
N ILE A 106 2.66 10.83 0.03
CA ILE A 106 1.39 10.35 -0.52
C ILE A 106 0.57 11.41 -1.25
N PHE A 107 0.95 12.69 -1.17
CA PHE A 107 0.21 13.82 -1.75
C PHE A 107 -0.03 13.65 -3.26
N ARG A 108 0.96 13.10 -3.96
CA ARG A 108 0.93 12.93 -5.43
C ARG A 108 -0.09 11.88 -5.89
N HIS A 109 -0.57 11.02 -5.01
CA HIS A 109 -1.50 9.94 -5.38
C HIS A 109 -2.97 10.39 -5.42
N TYR A 110 -3.30 11.63 -5.02
CA TYR A 110 -4.63 12.19 -5.15
C TYR A 110 -4.89 12.85 -6.53
N GLY A 111 -4.00 12.65 -7.51
CA GLY A 111 -4.03 13.29 -8.83
C GLY A 111 -5.25 12.96 -9.74
N SER A 112 -6.02 14.00 -10.02
CA SER A 112 -6.79 14.36 -11.23
C SER A 112 -7.79 13.43 -11.95
N ALA A 113 -8.02 12.15 -11.59
CA ALA A 113 -8.99 11.33 -12.33
C ALA A 113 -10.03 10.59 -11.48
N ASN A 114 -9.89 10.62 -10.17
CA ASN A 114 -10.60 9.71 -9.29
C ASN A 114 -11.85 10.34 -8.68
N LYS A 115 -13.01 10.08 -9.29
CA LYS A 115 -14.33 10.45 -8.73
C LYS A 115 -14.57 9.67 -7.43
N GLY A 116 -14.64 10.38 -6.31
CA GLY A 116 -14.95 9.82 -4.99
C GLY A 116 -14.48 10.69 -3.84
N THR A 117 -14.83 10.31 -2.61
CA THR A 117 -14.24 10.91 -1.41
C THR A 117 -12.81 10.39 -1.25
N PRO A 118 -11.77 11.26 -1.25
CA PRO A 118 -10.42 10.83 -0.95
C PRO A 118 -10.36 10.27 0.48
N ALA A 119 -9.51 9.27 0.68
CA ALA A 119 -9.26 8.68 1.98
C ALA A 119 -7.76 8.67 2.29
N LEU A 120 -7.42 8.92 3.55
CA LEU A 120 -6.11 8.75 4.13
C LEU A 120 -6.16 7.59 5.12
N LEU A 121 -5.29 6.61 4.95
CA LEU A 121 -5.03 5.58 5.95
C LEU A 121 -3.79 5.97 6.76
N ILE A 122 -3.92 5.95 8.08
CA ILE A 122 -2.83 6.08 9.04
C ILE A 122 -2.73 4.74 9.76
N ILE A 123 -1.70 3.96 9.44
CA ILE A 123 -1.60 2.55 9.81
C ILE A 123 -0.47 2.37 10.80
N THR A 124 -0.81 1.93 12.00
CA THR A 124 0.17 1.51 13.00
C THR A 124 0.50 0.03 12.80
N CYS A 125 1.76 -0.27 12.50
CA CYS A 125 2.29 -1.62 12.41
C CYS A 125 3.11 -1.95 13.68
N PRO A 126 2.79 -3.04 14.40
CA PRO A 126 3.57 -3.48 15.56
C PRO A 126 4.97 -3.95 15.17
N VAL A 127 5.84 -4.17 16.16
CA VAL A 127 7.17 -4.77 15.95
C VAL A 127 7.03 -6.18 15.37
N GLY A 128 7.90 -6.57 14.45
CA GLY A 128 7.95 -7.91 13.88
C GLY A 128 6.97 -8.16 12.72
N THR A 129 6.23 -7.14 12.28
CA THR A 129 5.43 -7.17 11.06
C THR A 129 6.34 -7.42 9.84
N ASN A 130 5.99 -8.43 9.04
CA ASN A 130 6.60 -8.66 7.73
C ASN A 130 6.21 -7.52 6.78
N MET A 131 7.19 -6.89 6.15
CA MET A 131 7.00 -5.80 5.19
C MET A 131 8.24 -5.69 4.30
N ALA A 132 8.08 -5.33 3.03
CA ALA A 132 9.21 -5.09 2.15
C ALA A 132 9.43 -3.57 1.94
N PRO A 133 10.63 -3.02 2.17
CA PRO A 133 10.96 -1.70 1.67
C PRO A 133 10.96 -1.74 0.14
N LEU A 134 10.13 -0.90 -0.47
CA LEU A 134 10.05 -0.75 -1.93
C LEU A 134 11.06 0.29 -2.45
N GLU A 135 11.88 0.83 -1.55
CA GLU A 135 13.09 1.58 -1.86
C GLU A 135 14.27 0.60 -1.99
N GLY A 136 15.06 0.69 -3.06
CA GLY A 136 16.29 -0.11 -3.14
C GLY A 136 16.80 -0.39 -4.55
N ASN A 137 15.94 -0.33 -5.56
CA ASN A 137 16.41 -0.34 -6.95
C ASN A 137 16.88 1.07 -7.36
N GLU A 138 17.70 1.14 -8.41
CA GLU A 138 18.26 2.41 -8.91
C GLU A 138 17.22 3.38 -9.49
N PHE A 139 15.99 2.91 -9.69
CA PHE A 139 14.89 3.64 -10.31
C PHE A 139 13.90 4.24 -9.30
N SER A 140 14.02 3.89 -8.02
CA SER A 140 13.09 4.33 -6.96
C SER A 140 13.47 5.73 -6.47
N ASP A 141 12.47 6.60 -6.27
CA ASP A 141 12.67 7.90 -5.65
C ASP A 141 12.82 7.73 -4.12
N PRO A 142 14.02 7.89 -3.54
CA PRO A 142 14.27 7.63 -2.13
C PRO A 142 13.47 8.55 -1.19
N ARG A 143 12.78 9.56 -1.73
CA ARG A 143 11.88 10.45 -0.99
C ARG A 143 10.55 9.78 -0.66
N GLU A 144 10.13 8.76 -1.40
CA GLU A 144 8.85 8.08 -1.21
C GLU A 144 8.83 7.25 0.09
N GLN A 145 9.95 6.64 0.46
CA GLN A 145 10.05 5.75 1.63
C GLN A 145 8.93 4.71 1.66
N GLU A 146 8.72 4.10 0.50
CA GLU A 146 7.63 3.16 0.26
C GLU A 146 7.88 1.84 0.98
N ILE A 147 6.81 1.31 1.58
CA ILE A 147 6.76 0.03 2.25
C ILE A 147 5.58 -0.75 1.70
N LEU A 148 5.83 -1.98 1.25
CA LEU A 148 4.81 -2.93 0.83
C LEU A 148 4.41 -3.82 2.00
N LEU A 149 3.11 -3.79 2.34
CA LEU A 149 2.50 -4.76 3.23
C LEU A 149 1.97 -5.96 2.44
N GLY A 150 1.95 -7.12 3.11
CA GLY A 150 1.42 -8.36 2.58
C GLY A 150 -0.08 -8.30 2.29
N ARG A 151 -0.58 -9.33 1.63
CA ARG A 151 -2.01 -9.52 1.37
C ARG A 151 -2.74 -10.15 2.54
N GLU A 152 -4.06 -10.00 2.54
CA GLU A 152 -4.99 -10.55 3.54
C GLU A 152 -4.79 -10.02 4.97
N HIS A 153 -4.11 -8.88 5.10
CA HIS A 153 -3.95 -8.21 6.38
C HIS A 153 -5.29 -7.67 6.89
N LYS A 154 -5.49 -7.83 8.20
CA LYS A 154 -6.63 -7.29 8.94
C LYS A 154 -6.17 -6.07 9.73
N PHE A 155 -6.94 -5.01 9.65
CA PHE A 155 -6.67 -3.76 10.32
C PHE A 155 -7.85 -3.42 11.21
N LYS A 156 -7.60 -3.22 12.50
CA LYS A 156 -8.61 -2.70 13.41
C LYS A 156 -8.72 -1.20 13.21
N ILE A 157 -9.91 -0.69 12.87
CA ILE A 157 -10.18 0.74 12.78
C ILE A 157 -10.31 1.27 14.21
N ILE A 158 -9.37 2.13 14.60
CA ILE A 158 -9.34 2.76 15.93
C ILE A 158 -10.17 4.03 15.91
N ARG A 159 -10.06 4.80 14.81
CA ARG A 159 -10.79 6.04 14.62
C ARG A 159 -11.10 6.26 13.15
N GLU A 160 -12.27 6.79 12.91
CA GLU A 160 -12.75 7.21 11.61
C GLU A 160 -13.20 8.67 11.70
N CYS A 161 -12.71 9.53 10.81
CA CYS A 161 -13.08 10.94 10.77
C CYS A 161 -13.38 11.38 9.34
N LEU A 162 -14.38 12.23 9.18
CA LEU A 162 -14.62 12.95 7.93
C LEU A 162 -14.28 14.42 8.18
N SER A 163 -13.19 14.89 7.58
CA SER A 163 -12.76 16.29 7.69
C SER A 163 -13.26 17.11 6.52
N TYR A 164 -13.67 18.34 6.83
CA TYR A 164 -14.03 19.41 5.90
C TYR A 164 -13.09 20.62 6.04
N ASP A 165 -12.07 20.52 6.90
CA ASP A 165 -11.12 21.60 7.12
C ASP A 165 -10.23 21.75 5.87
N LYS A 166 -10.33 22.91 5.22
CA LYS A 166 -9.59 23.17 3.98
C LYS A 166 -8.07 23.13 4.17
N LYS A 167 -7.56 23.55 5.33
CA LYS A 167 -6.12 23.51 5.63
C LYS A 167 -5.67 22.07 5.81
N GLU A 168 -6.39 21.29 6.61
CA GLU A 168 -6.08 19.86 6.82
C GLU A 168 -6.15 19.07 5.50
N ILE A 169 -7.18 19.32 4.68
CA ILE A 169 -7.30 18.71 3.36
C ILE A 169 -6.11 19.09 2.50
N ALA A 170 -5.76 20.37 2.39
CA ALA A 170 -4.62 20.83 1.58
C ALA A 170 -3.28 20.24 2.06
N GLU A 171 -3.10 20.08 3.37
CA GLU A 171 -1.94 19.43 3.97
C GLU A 171 -1.87 17.92 3.68
N ILE A 172 -2.99 17.25 3.38
CA ILE A 172 -3.02 15.80 3.09
C ILE A 172 -2.99 15.52 1.59
N VAL A 173 -3.79 16.25 0.79
CA VAL A 173 -3.91 15.99 -0.65
C VAL A 173 -2.90 16.77 -1.47
N GLY A 174 -2.24 17.76 -0.86
CA GLY A 174 -1.36 18.69 -1.55
C GLY A 174 -2.12 19.73 -2.38
N PHE A 175 -1.39 20.72 -2.91
CA PHE A 175 -1.95 21.71 -3.82
C PHE A 175 -2.05 21.11 -5.23
N GLY A 176 -3.27 20.92 -5.74
CA GLY A 176 -3.53 20.31 -7.04
C GLY A 176 -4.72 20.94 -7.78
N LYS A 177 -4.94 20.53 -9.04
CA LYS A 177 -6.00 21.07 -9.92
C LYS A 177 -7.43 20.64 -9.55
N VAL A 178 -7.58 19.70 -8.60
CA VAL A 178 -8.88 19.19 -8.14
C VAL A 178 -9.09 19.63 -6.70
N GLU A 179 -10.06 20.50 -6.47
CA GLU A 179 -10.47 20.87 -5.12
C GLU A 179 -11.28 19.73 -4.50
N HIS A 180 -10.75 19.15 -3.42
CA HIS A 180 -11.49 18.25 -2.56
C HIS A 180 -12.16 19.05 -1.44
N THR A 181 -13.48 18.86 -1.28
CA THR A 181 -14.26 19.56 -0.24
C THR A 181 -14.30 18.80 1.09
N LYS A 182 -13.90 17.53 1.07
CA LYS A 182 -13.84 16.65 2.24
C LYS A 182 -12.84 15.52 2.05
N ILE A 183 -12.31 14.99 3.14
CA ILE A 183 -11.44 13.80 3.16
C ILE A 183 -11.82 12.87 4.30
N LYS A 184 -11.80 11.56 4.03
CA LYS A 184 -11.97 10.52 5.03
C LYS A 184 -10.63 10.13 5.63
N ILE A 185 -10.52 10.04 6.94
CA ILE A 185 -9.29 9.64 7.63
C ILE A 185 -9.60 8.40 8.46
N TYR A 186 -8.82 7.36 8.25
CA TYR A 186 -8.85 6.11 9.01
C TYR A 186 -7.55 5.96 9.79
N GLU A 187 -7.64 5.99 11.12
CA GLU A 187 -6.55 5.57 12.00
C GLU A 187 -6.77 4.10 12.34
N MET A 188 -5.78 3.26 12.01
CA MET A 188 -5.91 1.82 12.09
C MET A 188 -4.67 1.18 12.70
N GLU A 189 -4.86 0.00 13.27
CA GLU A 189 -3.79 -0.83 13.79
C GLU A 189 -3.79 -2.17 13.06
N LEU A 190 -2.63 -2.57 12.53
CA LEU A 190 -2.47 -3.88 11.91
C LEU A 190 -2.63 -4.96 12.99
N MET A 191 -3.56 -5.88 12.76
CA MET A 191 -3.77 -7.04 13.60
C MET A 191 -2.73 -8.09 13.23
N VAL A 192 -1.88 -8.44 14.20
CA VAL A 192 -1.00 -9.60 14.10
C VAL A 192 -1.71 -10.78 14.73
N ASP A 193 -1.89 -11.85 13.96
CA ASP A 193 -2.33 -13.11 14.51
C ASP A 193 -1.26 -13.57 15.52
N LYS A 194 -1.67 -13.76 16.78
CA LYS A 194 -0.81 -14.39 17.78
C LYS A 194 -0.68 -15.86 17.39
N CYS A 195 0.39 -16.22 16.70
CA CYS A 195 0.80 -17.61 16.55
C CYS A 195 1.11 -18.21 17.93
#